data_AF-A0A6N7G7A4-F1
#
_entry.id   AF-A0A6N7G7A4-F1
#
_cell.length_a   1.000
_cell.length_b   1.000
_cell.length_c   1.000
_cell.angle_alpha   90.00
_cell.angle_beta   90.00
_cell.angle_gamma   90.00
#
_symmetry.space_group_name_H-M   'P 1'
#
loop_
_entity.id
_entity.type
_entity.pdbx_description
1 polymer ?
#
loop_
_entity_poly.entity_id
_entity_poly.type
_entity_poly.pdbx_seq_one_letter_code
_entity_poly.pdbx_strand_id
1 'polypeptide(L)'
;MQIQAINRRALEKYREFVGAMDMVLESFDSLDAVIAKVDPKNAAGGWTVATQKELHGYRVRAFEELERLRTIAKKYEAELISREWRI
;
A
#
# COMPACT_ATOMS: atom_id res chain seq x y z
N MET A 1 -11.14 29.00 15.83
CA MET A 1 -12.10 28.03 15.26
C MET A 1 -11.59 27.41 13.95
N GLN A 2 -11.05 28.21 13.01
CA GLN A 2 -10.56 27.73 11.71
C GLN A 2 -9.36 26.76 11.78
N ILE A 3 -8.41 27.00 12.69
CA ILE A 3 -7.24 26.11 12.92
C ILE A 3 -7.67 24.72 13.38
N GLN A 4 -8.65 24.61 14.29
CA GLN A 4 -9.11 23.31 14.77
C GLN A 4 -9.85 22.50 13.69
N ALA A 5 -10.58 23.17 12.79
CA ALA A 5 -11.20 22.51 11.65
C ALA A 5 -10.15 21.99 10.63
N ILE A 6 -9.08 22.76 10.38
CA ILE A 6 -7.97 22.35 9.53
C ILE A 6 -7.25 21.13 10.13
N ASN A 7 -6.94 21.18 11.43
CA ASN A 7 -6.28 20.08 12.14
C ASN A 7 -7.13 18.80 12.14
N ARG A 8 -8.46 18.93 12.28
CA ARG A 8 -9.39 17.79 12.18
C ARG A 8 -9.36 17.17 10.78
N ARG A 9 -9.41 17.99 9.73
CA ARG A 9 -9.33 17.52 8.34
C ARG A 9 -7.98 16.87 8.03
N ALA A 10 -6.88 17.41 8.55
CA ALA A 10 -5.53 16.85 8.43
C ALA A 10 -5.46 15.45 9.04
N LEU A 11 -6.00 15.30 10.25
CA LEU A 11 -6.07 14.04 10.98
C LEU A 11 -6.95 13.01 10.24
N GLU A 12 -8.10 13.41 9.73
CA GLU A 12 -8.99 12.55 8.93
C GLU A 12 -8.29 12.06 7.66
N LYS A 13 -7.64 12.96 6.91
CA LYS A 13 -6.89 12.60 5.70
C LYS A 13 -5.73 11.65 5.99
N TYR A 14 -5.04 11.85 7.11
CA TYR A 14 -3.97 10.94 7.53
C TYR A 14 -4.52 9.55 7.88
N ARG A 15 -5.64 9.47 8.60
CA ARG A 15 -6.30 8.19 8.91
C ARG A 15 -6.78 7.47 7.65
N GLU A 16 -7.40 8.18 6.72
CA GLU A 16 -7.80 7.64 5.42
C GLU A 16 -6.59 7.07 4.67
N PHE A 17 -5.47 7.80 4.67
CA PHE A 17 -4.24 7.35 4.03
C PHE A 17 -3.65 6.09 4.66
N VAL A 18 -3.58 6.03 6.01
CA VAL A 18 -3.13 4.83 6.72
C VAL A 18 -4.06 3.65 6.45
N GLY A 19 -5.37 3.85 6.54
CA GLY A 19 -6.35 2.79 6.24
C GLY A 19 -6.24 2.27 4.81
N ALA A 20 -5.97 3.14 3.84
CA ALA A 20 -5.73 2.72 2.46
C ALA A 20 -4.46 1.85 2.33
N MET A 21 -3.38 2.18 3.05
CA MET A 21 -2.18 1.35 3.07
C MET A 21 -2.44 -0.02 3.69
N ASP A 22 -3.21 -0.09 4.79
CA ASP A 22 -3.55 -1.35 5.44
C ASP A 22 -4.44 -2.22 4.52
N MET A 23 -5.39 -1.63 3.78
CA MET A 23 -6.19 -2.35 2.77
C MET A 23 -5.33 -2.95 1.64
N VAL A 24 -4.30 -2.23 1.21
CA VAL A 24 -3.34 -2.76 0.22
C VAL A 24 -2.52 -3.90 0.83
N LEU A 25 -2.11 -3.78 2.10
CA LEU A 25 -1.39 -4.83 2.82
C LEU A 25 -2.21 -6.13 2.89
N GLU A 26 -3.48 -6.05 3.27
CA GLU A 26 -4.40 -7.20 3.31
C GLU A 26 -4.55 -7.88 1.93
N SER A 27 -4.49 -7.09 0.86
CA SER A 27 -4.56 -7.63 -0.51
C SER A 27 -3.33 -8.50 -0.85
N PHE A 28 -2.16 -8.24 -0.23
CA PHE A 28 -0.96 -9.04 -0.44
C PHE A 28 -1.02 -10.44 0.15
N ASP A 29 -1.85 -10.67 1.17
CA ASP A 29 -2.02 -12.00 1.80
C ASP A 29 -2.69 -12.99 0.84
N SER A 30 -3.60 -12.50 0.01
CA SER A 30 -4.31 -13.32 -0.98
C SER A 30 -3.50 -13.52 -2.26
N LEU A 31 -2.52 -12.65 -2.55
CA LEU A 31 -1.79 -12.66 -3.82
C LEU A 31 -0.90 -13.90 -3.99
N ASP A 32 -0.26 -14.41 -2.94
CA ASP A 32 0.61 -15.58 -3.06
C ASP A 32 -0.17 -16.83 -3.52
N ALA A 33 -1.38 -17.03 -3.00
CA ALA A 33 -2.24 -18.14 -3.40
C ALA A 33 -2.74 -18.01 -4.85
N VAL A 34 -2.96 -16.78 -5.34
CA VAL A 34 -3.34 -16.52 -6.73
C VAL A 34 -2.15 -16.75 -7.67
N ILE A 35 -0.97 -16.24 -7.31
CA ILE A 35 0.27 -16.43 -8.07
C ILE A 35 0.62 -17.91 -8.18
N ALA A 36 0.43 -18.70 -7.11
CA ALA A 36 0.67 -20.13 -7.10
C ALA A 36 -0.19 -20.94 -8.09
N LYS A 37 -1.35 -20.41 -8.49
CA LYS A 37 -2.27 -21.06 -9.45
C LYS A 37 -1.94 -20.76 -10.91
N VAL A 38 -0.94 -19.91 -11.17
CA VAL A 38 -0.52 -19.58 -12.54
C VAL A 38 0.23 -20.77 -13.12
N ASP A 39 -0.45 -21.54 -13.96
CA ASP A 39 0.14 -22.66 -14.67
C ASP A 39 0.61 -22.23 -16.08
N PRO A 40 1.94 -22.18 -16.33
CA PRO A 40 2.48 -21.80 -17.62
C PRO A 40 2.16 -22.81 -18.74
N LYS A 41 1.78 -24.06 -18.41
CA LYS A 41 1.48 -25.12 -19.39
C LYS A 41 0.04 -25.11 -19.88
N ASN A 42 -0.87 -24.59 -19.05
CA ASN A 42 -2.29 -24.46 -19.35
C ASN A 42 -2.68 -23.06 -19.87
N ALA A 43 -1.68 -22.25 -20.21
CA ALA A 43 -1.87 -20.98 -20.92
C ALA A 43 -2.40 -21.25 -22.34
N ALA A 44 -3.71 -21.45 -22.45
CA ALA A 44 -4.39 -21.74 -23.70
C ALA A 44 -4.26 -20.54 -24.66
N GLY A 45 -3.26 -20.54 -25.53
CA GLY A 45 -3.15 -19.71 -26.74
C GLY A 45 -3.19 -18.18 -26.55
N GLY A 46 -3.22 -17.70 -25.31
CA GLY A 46 -3.38 -16.29 -24.96
C GLY A 46 -2.14 -15.74 -24.29
N TRP A 47 -1.82 -14.50 -24.62
CA TRP A 47 -0.70 -13.71 -24.11
C TRP A 47 -0.57 -13.84 -22.57
N THR A 48 0.29 -14.73 -22.08
CA THR A 48 0.67 -14.74 -20.66
C THR A 48 1.53 -13.53 -20.39
N VAL A 49 0.99 -12.56 -19.65
CA VAL A 49 1.63 -11.24 -19.43
C VAL A 49 2.87 -11.34 -18.51
N ALA A 50 2.94 -12.34 -17.64
CA ALA A 50 4.10 -12.58 -16.76
C ALA A 50 4.11 -14.03 -16.26
N THR A 51 5.31 -14.58 -16.08
CA THR A 51 5.55 -15.87 -15.41
C THR A 51 5.25 -15.78 -13.92
N GLN A 52 5.01 -16.92 -13.27
CA GLN A 52 4.86 -16.99 -11.81
C GLN A 52 6.02 -16.33 -11.05
N LYS A 53 7.25 -16.52 -11.54
CA LYS A 53 8.46 -15.90 -10.97
C LYS A 53 8.41 -14.38 -11.07
N GLU A 54 8.00 -13.84 -12.22
CA GLU A 54 7.87 -12.40 -12.43
C GLU A 54 6.76 -11.81 -11.56
N LEU A 55 5.61 -12.49 -11.46
CA LEU A 55 4.50 -12.08 -10.58
C LEU A 55 4.94 -12.03 -9.11
N HIS A 56 5.68 -13.04 -8.65
CA HIS A 56 6.24 -13.03 -7.30
C HIS A 56 7.24 -11.88 -7.11
N GLY A 57 8.04 -11.58 -8.13
CA GLY A 57 8.96 -10.43 -8.12
C GLY A 57 8.25 -9.08 -8.13
N TYR A 58 7.10 -8.95 -8.80
CA TYR A 58 6.26 -7.75 -8.72
C TYR A 58 5.64 -7.59 -7.34
N ARG A 59 5.13 -8.68 -6.77
CA ARG A 59 4.56 -8.70 -5.41
C ARG A 59 5.57 -8.19 -4.39
N VAL A 60 6.78 -8.77 -4.38
CA VAL A 60 7.85 -8.39 -3.44
C VAL A 60 8.21 -6.91 -3.58
N ARG A 61 8.41 -6.42 -4.81
CA ARG A 61 8.71 -4.99 -5.04
C ARG A 61 7.59 -4.08 -4.57
N ALA A 62 6.34 -4.41 -4.86
CA ALA A 62 5.20 -3.60 -4.44
C ALA A 62 5.05 -3.58 -2.92
N PHE A 63 5.32 -4.71 -2.24
CA PHE A 63 5.36 -4.78 -0.79
C PHE A 63 6.48 -3.90 -0.20
N GLU A 64 7.70 -3.95 -0.77
CA GLU A 64 8.81 -3.10 -0.34
C GLU A 64 8.51 -1.61 -0.52
N GLU A 65 7.87 -1.21 -1.62
CA GLU A 65 7.44 0.18 -1.83
C GLU A 65 6.38 0.60 -0.82
N LEU A 66 5.44 -0.28 -0.47
CA LEU A 66 4.43 0.00 0.57
C LEU A 66 5.10 0.21 1.93
N GLU A 67 6.07 -0.63 2.30
CA GLU A 67 6.83 -0.47 3.56
C GLU A 67 7.68 0.81 3.57
N ARG A 68 8.29 1.17 2.43
CA ARG A 68 8.97 2.46 2.26
C ARG A 68 7.99 3.63 2.49
N LEU A 69 6.83 3.59 1.85
CA LEU A 69 5.78 4.59 2.00
C LEU A 69 5.32 4.70 3.46
N ARG A 70 5.11 3.57 4.14
CA ARG A 70 4.71 3.51 5.55
C ARG A 70 5.76 4.12 6.48
N THR A 71 7.04 3.88 6.19
CA THR A 71 8.15 4.46 6.96
C THR A 71 8.19 5.98 6.82
N ILE A 72 8.03 6.49 5.59
CA ILE A 72 7.95 7.94 5.33
C ILE A 72 6.72 8.54 6.01
N ALA A 73 5.57 7.86 5.93
CA ALA A 73 4.32 8.27 6.56
C ALA A 73 4.45 8.43 8.08
N LYS A 74 5.13 7.49 8.76
CA LYS A 74 5.40 7.58 10.20
C LYS A 74 6.30 8.76 10.56
N LYS A 75 7.32 9.03 9.75
CA LYS A 75 8.17 10.22 9.95
C LYS A 75 7.36 11.51 9.83
N TYR A 76 6.48 11.57 8.83
CA TYR A 76 5.62 12.73 8.61
C TYR A 76 4.55 12.88 9.70
N GLU A 77 4.02 11.76 10.22
CA GLU A 77 3.12 11.76 11.37
C GLU A 77 3.78 12.40 12.60
N ALA A 78 5.02 12.04 12.91
CA ALA A 78 5.77 12.64 14.02
C ALA A 78 5.94 14.16 13.84
N GLU A 79 6.20 14.62 12.61
CA GLU A 79 6.27 16.04 12.28
C GLU A 79 4.91 16.74 12.45
N LEU A 80 3.82 16.13 11.96
CA LEU A 80 2.47 16.66 12.13
C LEU A 80 2.07 16.74 13.59
N ILE A 81 2.35 15.70 14.39
CA ILE A 81 2.10 15.70 15.84
C ILE A 81 2.87 16.84 16.52
N SER A 82 4.14 17.05 16.15
CA SER A 82 4.96 18.15 16.71
C SER A 82 4.38 19.55 16.41
N ARG A 83 3.61 19.66 15.32
CA ARG A 83 2.93 20.89 14.88
C ARG A 83 1.46 20.93 15.28
N GLU A 84 1.00 20.02 16.14
CA GLU A 84 -0.41 19.87 16.53
C GLU A 84 -1.35 19.72 15.31
N TRP A 85 -0.90 19.00 14.28
CA TRP A 85 -1.61 18.79 13.00
C TRP A 85 -1.85 20.06 12.18
N ARG A 86 -1.13 21.15 12.48
CA ARG A 86 -1.12 22.33 11.62
C ARG A 86 -0.33 22.03 10.36
N ILE A 87 -1.02 22.09 9.22
CA ILE A 87 -0.45 22.00 7.87
C ILE A 87 0.01 23.40 7.44
#